data_AF-A0A399X009-F1
#
_entry.id   AF-A0A399X009-F1
#
_cell.length_a   1.000
_cell.length_b   1.000
_cell.length_c   1.000
_cell.angle_alpha   90.00
_cell.angle_beta   90.00
_cell.angle_gamma   90.00
#
_symmetry.space_group_name_H-M   'P 1'
#
loop_
_entity.id
_entity.type
_entity.pdbx_description
1 polymer ?
#
loop_
_entity_poly.entity_id
_entity_poly.type
_entity_poly.pdbx_seq_one_letter_code
_entity_poly.pdbx_strand_id
1 'polypeptide(L)'
;MLAAVIATVIIAPTATLTGNVAPTSPGGPTYVSVLKTSAVPYQVVYEFDRTLSPGRMKKIRDGRDGTKLSMIQEVRVGGKIVKTQVLWETTEPPVSAVISIGRPSVATTRGSFVRQKVVTMKASAYCPGSCCGSGDPTRTAIGMRAGHGIAAVDPRVIKMRTMLFIEGYGFAIAGDTGGAIKGNRIDLCFQTHTEALKFGRRNVRVHILG
;
A
#
# COMPACT_ATOMS: atom_id res chain seq x y z
N MET A 1 18.92 37.64 14.53
CA MET A 1 18.21 36.35 14.34
C MET A 1 16.73 36.64 14.23
N LEU A 2 16.19 36.77 13.01
CA LEU A 2 14.75 36.91 12.82
C LEU A 2 14.13 35.52 13.01
N ALA A 3 13.39 35.35 14.11
CA ALA A 3 12.55 34.20 14.33
C ALA A 3 11.45 34.19 13.26
N ALA A 4 11.50 33.20 12.36
CA ALA A 4 10.39 32.93 11.46
C ALA A 4 9.22 32.44 12.32
N VAL A 5 8.28 33.33 12.61
CA VAL A 5 6.96 32.99 13.15
C VAL A 5 6.26 32.20 12.05
N ILE A 6 6.39 30.87 12.09
CA ILE A 6 5.59 29.98 11.27
C ILE A 6 4.19 30.05 11.86
N ALA A 7 3.39 31.00 11.38
CA ALA A 7 1.97 30.99 11.63
C ALA A 7 1.45 29.67 11.05
N THR A 8 0.98 28.78 11.92
CA THR A 8 0.21 27.59 11.53
C THR A 8 -1.10 28.09 10.93
N VAL A 9 -1.07 28.48 9.67
CA VAL A 9 -2.30 28.82 8.96
C VAL A 9 -2.98 27.49 8.68
N ILE A 10 -4.04 27.21 9.43
CA ILE A 10 -4.95 26.09 9.16
C ILE A 10 -5.73 26.48 7.90
N ILE A 11 -5.13 26.20 6.74
CA ILE A 11 -5.71 26.51 5.43
C ILE A 11 -6.53 25.28 5.02
N ALA A 12 -7.84 25.45 4.85
CA ALA A 12 -8.68 24.42 4.24
C ALA A 12 -8.06 23.96 2.90
N PRO A 13 -8.22 22.70 2.48
CA PRO A 13 -7.53 22.12 1.31
C PRO A 13 -7.79 22.81 -0.04
N THR A 14 -8.58 23.89 -0.06
CA THR A 14 -8.98 24.66 -1.23
C THR A 14 -8.66 26.17 -1.14
N ALA A 15 -8.07 26.67 -0.05
CA ALA A 15 -7.85 28.10 0.11
C ALA A 15 -6.56 28.58 -0.59
N THR A 16 -6.74 29.49 -1.55
CA THR A 16 -5.65 30.15 -2.28
C THR A 16 -5.38 31.51 -1.64
N LEU A 17 -4.21 31.70 -1.05
CA LEU A 17 -3.75 33.03 -0.62
C LEU A 17 -2.94 33.66 -1.75
N THR A 18 -3.36 34.83 -2.21
CA THR A 18 -2.71 35.59 -3.29
C THR A 18 -2.03 36.83 -2.74
N GLY A 19 -0.72 36.96 -2.95
CA GLY A 19 0.02 38.21 -2.79
C GLY A 19 0.35 38.79 -4.17
N ASN A 20 -0.12 39.99 -4.47
CA ASN A 20 0.13 40.65 -5.75
C ASN A 20 1.24 41.71 -5.61
N VAL A 21 2.27 41.64 -6.46
CA VAL A 21 3.22 42.76 -6.63
C VAL A 21 2.86 43.46 -7.94
N ALA A 22 2.55 44.76 -7.85
CA ALA A 22 2.17 45.56 -9.01
C ALA A 22 3.33 45.70 -10.02
N PRO A 23 3.03 45.79 -11.33
CA PRO A 23 4.06 45.94 -12.35
C PRO A 23 4.79 47.28 -12.21
N THR A 24 6.10 47.29 -12.43
CA THR A 24 6.94 48.50 -12.36
C THR A 24 6.86 49.37 -13.62
N SER A 25 6.11 48.94 -14.65
CA SER A 25 5.91 49.65 -15.92
C SER A 25 4.60 49.22 -16.62
N PRO A 26 3.87 50.11 -17.33
CA PRO A 26 2.67 49.76 -18.08
C PRO A 26 2.97 48.66 -19.12
N GLY A 27 2.27 47.51 -19.02
CA GLY A 27 2.45 46.36 -19.92
C GLY A 27 3.55 45.36 -19.53
N GLY A 28 4.28 45.60 -18.44
CA GLY A 28 5.28 44.67 -17.90
C GLY A 28 4.69 43.41 -17.26
N PRO A 29 5.52 42.39 -16.96
CA PRO A 29 5.07 41.19 -16.26
C PRO A 29 4.63 41.51 -14.82
N THR A 30 3.49 40.98 -14.43
CA THR A 30 2.99 40.96 -13.05
C THR A 30 3.39 39.65 -12.38
N TYR A 31 3.80 39.70 -11.12
CA TYR A 31 4.14 38.52 -10.34
C TYR A 31 3.07 38.29 -9.27
N VAL A 32 2.46 37.12 -9.29
CA VAL A 32 1.42 36.71 -8.34
C VAL A 32 1.93 35.53 -7.53
N SER A 33 2.07 35.69 -6.22
CA SER A 33 2.40 34.60 -5.32
C SER A 33 1.13 33.87 -4.91
N VAL A 34 1.09 32.57 -5.16
CA VAL A 34 -0.05 31.67 -4.97
C VAL A 34 0.39 30.51 -4.07
N LEU A 35 -0.23 30.37 -2.90
CA LEU A 35 -0.06 29.16 -2.09
C LEU A 35 -0.97 28.05 -2.63
N LYS A 36 -0.38 26.91 -3.00
CA LYS A 36 -1.10 25.68 -3.37
C LYS A 36 -0.93 24.60 -2.30
N THR A 37 -2.01 23.88 -2.06
CA THR A 37 -2.07 22.77 -1.11
C THR A 37 -2.40 21.47 -1.85
N SER A 38 -1.71 20.39 -1.53
CA SER A 38 -2.02 19.05 -2.04
C SER A 38 -1.86 18.00 -0.95
N ALA A 39 -2.75 17.01 -0.91
CA ALA A 39 -2.65 15.89 0.02
C ALA A 39 -1.45 14.99 -0.32
N VAL A 40 -0.77 14.50 0.71
CA VAL A 40 0.25 13.46 0.63
C VAL A 40 -0.36 12.18 1.23
N PRO A 41 -0.79 11.21 0.41
CA PRO A 41 -1.51 10.04 0.90
C PRO A 41 -0.72 9.26 1.95
N TYR A 42 -1.38 8.82 3.01
CA TYR A 42 -0.75 7.91 3.98
C TYR A 42 -0.55 6.50 3.42
N GLN A 43 0.41 5.79 4.01
CA GLN A 43 0.64 4.38 3.72
C GLN A 43 -0.07 3.49 4.74
N VAL A 44 -0.41 2.27 4.33
CA VAL A 44 -0.90 1.24 5.24
C VAL A 44 0.23 0.27 5.51
N VAL A 45 0.60 0.20 6.78
CA VAL A 45 1.69 -0.63 7.29
C VAL A 45 1.09 -1.83 8.01
N TYR A 46 1.59 -3.01 7.68
CA TYR A 46 1.25 -4.28 8.29
C TYR A 46 2.35 -4.69 9.26
N GLU A 47 1.99 -4.99 10.50
CA GLU A 47 2.92 -5.41 11.54
C GLU A 47 2.51 -6.75 12.13
N PHE A 48 3.47 -7.62 12.40
CA PHE A 48 3.17 -8.91 13.02
C PHE A 48 2.88 -8.79 14.52
N ASP A 49 1.81 -9.46 14.94
CA ASP A 49 1.43 -9.59 16.33
C ASP A 49 1.29 -11.06 16.69
N ARG A 50 2.05 -11.48 17.71
CA ARG A 50 2.09 -12.87 18.18
C ARG A 50 0.86 -13.24 19.00
N THR A 51 0.10 -12.26 19.47
CA THR A 51 -1.14 -12.48 20.22
C THR A 51 -2.33 -12.73 19.30
N LEU A 52 -2.23 -12.35 18.03
CA LEU A 52 -3.26 -12.61 17.05
C LEU A 52 -3.09 -13.97 16.40
N SER A 53 -4.17 -14.74 16.32
CA SER A 53 -4.22 -15.97 15.53
C SER A 53 -3.96 -15.67 14.04
N PRO A 54 -3.34 -16.59 13.29
CA PRO A 54 -3.17 -16.45 11.84
C PRO A 54 -4.50 -16.10 11.14
N GLY A 55 -4.45 -15.21 10.14
CA GLY A 55 -5.66 -14.75 9.44
C GLY A 55 -6.39 -13.60 10.11
N ARG A 56 -6.15 -13.34 11.40
CA ARG A 56 -6.76 -12.19 12.11
C ARG A 56 -5.96 -10.93 11.84
N MET A 57 -6.70 -9.82 11.81
CA MET A 57 -6.14 -8.47 11.76
C MET A 57 -6.79 -7.60 12.83
N LYS A 58 -6.03 -6.63 13.31
CA LYS A 58 -6.51 -5.57 14.19
C LYS A 58 -5.97 -4.25 13.70
N LYS A 59 -6.85 -3.29 13.38
CA LYS A 59 -6.40 -1.93 13.11
C LYS A 59 -5.89 -1.33 14.42
N ILE A 60 -4.64 -0.90 14.43
CA ILE A 60 -3.97 -0.31 15.61
C ILE A 60 -3.99 1.21 15.52
N ARG A 61 -3.86 1.76 14.31
CA ARG A 61 -3.84 3.20 14.08
C ARG A 61 -4.51 3.55 12.77
N ASP A 62 -5.38 4.56 12.78
CA ASP A 62 -5.89 5.16 11.56
C ASP A 62 -4.82 6.01 10.86
N GLY A 63 -4.87 6.03 9.53
CA GLY A 63 -3.99 6.85 8.73
C GLY A 63 -4.52 8.26 8.59
N ARG A 64 -3.61 9.22 8.44
CA ARG A 64 -3.94 10.61 8.11
C ARG A 64 -3.02 11.09 7.02
N ASP A 65 -3.61 11.63 5.96
CA ASP A 65 -2.85 12.22 4.87
C ASP A 65 -2.02 13.39 5.41
N GLY A 66 -0.82 13.52 4.88
CA GLY A 66 0.02 14.69 5.07
C GLY A 66 -0.43 15.80 4.14
N THR A 67 0.23 16.95 4.26
CA THR A 67 -0.10 18.13 3.47
C THR A 67 1.17 18.70 2.88
N LYS A 68 1.24 18.79 1.54
CA LYS A 68 2.28 19.54 0.85
C LYS A 68 1.77 20.94 0.54
N LEU A 69 2.52 21.94 1.00
CA LEU A 69 2.31 23.36 0.72
C LEU A 69 3.38 23.80 -0.27
N SER A 70 2.97 24.42 -1.37
CA SER A 70 3.88 24.95 -2.41
C SER A 70 3.55 26.42 -2.64
N MET A 71 4.49 27.31 -2.34
CA MET A 71 4.38 28.71 -2.72
C MET A 71 4.91 28.88 -4.12
N ILE A 72 4.06 29.37 -5.01
CA ILE A 72 4.33 29.46 -6.43
C ILE A 72 4.22 30.90 -6.86
N GLN A 73 5.18 31.39 -7.63
CA GLN A 73 5.08 32.64 -8.34
C GLN A 73 4.58 32.39 -9.76
N GLU A 74 3.44 32.98 -10.09
CA GLU A 74 2.92 33.07 -11.45
C GLU A 74 3.36 34.39 -12.07
N VAL A 75 4.09 34.31 -13.19
CA VAL A 75 4.40 35.46 -14.03
C VAL A 75 3.26 35.62 -15.01
N ARG A 76 2.62 36.79 -15.00
CA ARG A 76 1.48 37.12 -15.86
C ARG A 76 1.81 38.29 -16.77
N VAL A 77 1.52 38.17 -18.06
CA VAL A 77 1.64 39.27 -19.04
C VAL A 77 0.27 39.44 -19.70
N GLY A 78 -0.27 40.66 -19.68
CA GLY A 78 -1.64 40.91 -20.15
C GLY A 78 -2.70 40.06 -19.45
N GLY A 79 -2.51 39.76 -18.16
CA GLY A 79 -3.42 38.94 -17.35
C GLY A 79 -3.31 37.42 -17.56
N LYS A 80 -2.53 36.94 -18.54
CA LYS A 80 -2.33 35.51 -18.81
C LYS A 80 -1.07 35.01 -18.12
N ILE A 81 -1.14 33.82 -17.50
CA ILE A 81 0.02 33.15 -16.90
C ILE A 81 0.95 32.70 -18.03
N VAL A 82 2.17 33.22 -18.04
CA VAL A 82 3.22 32.88 -19.03
C VAL A 82 4.31 31.99 -18.44
N LYS A 83 4.49 32.02 -17.12
CA LYS A 83 5.47 31.19 -16.41
C LYS A 83 5.02 30.93 -14.98
N THR A 84 5.43 29.80 -14.44
CA THR A 84 5.19 29.41 -13.05
C THR A 84 6.51 28.96 -12.44
N GLN A 85 6.85 29.47 -11.25
CA GLN A 85 8.06 29.12 -10.52
C GLN A 85 7.71 28.76 -9.09
N VAL A 86 8.17 27.61 -8.62
CA VAL A 86 8.07 27.25 -7.21
C VAL A 86 9.10 28.08 -6.43
N LEU A 87 8.65 28.85 -5.45
CA LEU A 87 9.52 29.64 -4.57
C LEU A 87 10.01 28.80 -3.40
N TRP A 88 9.08 28.10 -2.73
CA TRP A 88 9.40 27.17 -1.67
C TRP A 88 8.31 26.09 -1.57
N GLU A 89 8.68 24.97 -0.97
CA GLU A 89 7.74 23.91 -0.60
C GLU A 89 8.02 23.45 0.82
N THR A 90 6.97 23.06 1.54
CA THR A 90 7.10 22.30 2.78
C THR A 90 6.08 21.18 2.80
N THR A 91 6.36 20.14 3.57
CA THR A 91 5.48 18.99 3.69
C THR A 91 5.29 18.63 5.15
N GLU A 92 4.05 18.64 5.59
CA GLU A 92 3.63 17.93 6.80
C GLU A 92 3.54 16.43 6.45
N PRO A 93 4.31 15.55 7.11
CA PRO A 93 4.37 14.14 6.73
C PRO A 93 3.04 13.43 7.06
N PRO A 94 2.61 12.46 6.23
CA PRO A 94 1.46 11.64 6.55
C PRO A 94 1.70 10.77 7.78
N VAL A 95 0.62 10.46 8.50
CA VAL A 95 0.60 9.44 9.55
C VAL A 95 0.13 8.13 8.95
N SER A 96 0.99 7.11 8.93
CA SER A 96 0.62 5.80 8.37
C SER A 96 -0.45 5.09 9.21
N ALA A 97 -1.41 4.46 8.52
CA ALA A 97 -2.32 3.53 9.17
C ALA A 97 -1.56 2.24 9.51
N VAL A 98 -1.79 1.69 10.70
CA VAL A 98 -1.10 0.48 11.15
C VAL A 98 -2.13 -0.62 11.37
N ILE A 99 -1.90 -1.76 10.73
CA ILE A 99 -2.70 -2.96 10.84
C ILE A 99 -1.81 -4.05 11.43
N SER A 100 -2.16 -4.50 12.62
CA SER A 100 -1.57 -5.68 13.23
C SER A 100 -2.18 -6.94 12.58
N ILE A 101 -1.34 -7.92 12.24
CA ILE A 101 -1.74 -9.21 11.65
C ILE A 101 -1.13 -10.39 12.39
N GLY A 102 -1.88 -11.49 12.46
CA GLY A 102 -1.39 -12.74 13.03
C GLY A 102 -0.17 -13.27 12.29
N ARG A 103 0.87 -13.65 13.04
CA ARG A 103 2.11 -14.16 12.46
C ARG A 103 1.94 -15.60 11.95
N PRO A 104 2.33 -15.91 10.71
CA PRO A 104 2.34 -17.29 10.22
C PRO A 104 3.55 -18.04 10.78
N SER A 105 3.42 -19.36 10.92
CA SER A 105 4.49 -20.27 11.34
C SER A 105 5.73 -20.23 10.45
N VAL A 106 5.59 -19.81 9.19
CA VAL A 106 6.63 -19.82 8.16
C VAL A 106 7.37 -18.48 8.03
N ALA A 107 6.90 -17.39 8.67
CA ALA A 107 7.56 -16.09 8.56
C ALA A 107 8.76 -15.99 9.53
N THR A 108 9.96 -15.96 8.95
CA THR A 108 11.17 -15.48 9.62
C THR A 108 11.23 -13.94 9.56
N THR A 109 11.57 -13.31 10.68
CA THR A 109 11.86 -11.88 10.93
C THR A 109 10.74 -10.87 11.27
N ARG A 110 11.13 -9.94 12.15
CA ARG A 110 10.39 -8.87 12.84
C ARG A 110 10.16 -7.64 11.94
N GLY A 111 9.64 -7.84 10.73
CA GLY A 111 9.44 -6.76 9.76
C GLY A 111 8.04 -6.16 9.79
N SER A 112 7.94 -4.86 9.54
CA SER A 112 6.73 -4.21 9.07
C SER A 112 6.70 -4.24 7.54
N PHE A 113 5.53 -4.28 6.93
CA PHE A 113 5.37 -4.31 5.48
C PHE A 113 4.47 -3.18 5.01
N VAL A 114 4.81 -2.56 3.89
CA VAL A 114 3.97 -1.53 3.29
C VAL A 114 3.04 -2.15 2.26
N ARG A 115 1.77 -1.77 2.30
CA ARG A 115 0.81 -2.17 1.28
C ARG A 115 1.09 -1.46 -0.03
N GLN A 116 1.44 -2.24 -1.05
CA GLN A 116 1.69 -1.72 -2.39
C GLN A 116 0.42 -1.72 -3.23
N LYS A 117 -0.36 -2.81 -3.18
CA LYS A 117 -1.54 -2.99 -4.02
C LYS A 117 -2.56 -3.90 -3.36
N VAL A 118 -3.84 -3.71 -3.69
CA VAL A 118 -4.92 -4.65 -3.35
C VAL A 118 -5.51 -5.19 -4.64
N VAL A 119 -5.66 -6.51 -4.72
CA VAL A 119 -6.26 -7.19 -5.87
C VAL A 119 -7.32 -8.16 -5.38
N THR A 120 -8.49 -8.15 -6.01
CA THR A 120 -9.51 -9.19 -5.78
C THR A 120 -9.19 -10.39 -6.67
N MET A 121 -9.06 -11.57 -6.06
CA MET A 121 -8.71 -12.80 -6.76
C MET A 121 -9.72 -13.92 -6.47
N LYS A 122 -9.93 -14.81 -7.45
CA LYS A 122 -10.67 -16.06 -7.25
C LYS A 122 -9.77 -17.04 -6.52
N ALA A 123 -10.06 -17.28 -5.24
CA ALA A 123 -9.32 -18.21 -4.41
C ALA A 123 -9.90 -19.63 -4.45
N SER A 124 -9.00 -20.60 -4.51
CA SER A 124 -9.22 -21.99 -4.12
C SER A 124 -8.30 -22.36 -2.95
N ALA A 125 -8.42 -23.60 -2.48
CA ALA A 125 -7.60 -24.14 -1.42
C ALA A 125 -7.08 -25.53 -1.79
N TYR A 126 -5.87 -25.84 -1.33
CA TYR A 126 -5.24 -27.16 -1.48
C TYR A 126 -4.51 -27.58 -0.19
N CYS A 127 -4.20 -28.88 -0.06
CA CYS A 127 -3.39 -29.43 1.03
C CYS A 127 -2.15 -30.15 0.47
N PRO A 128 -1.01 -30.13 1.19
CA PRO A 128 0.11 -31.02 0.89
C PRO A 128 -0.27 -32.49 1.11
N GLY A 129 0.34 -33.40 0.34
CA GLY A 129 0.17 -34.85 0.46
C GLY A 129 -0.89 -35.46 -0.47
N SER A 130 -1.11 -36.77 -0.34
CA SER A 130 -1.92 -37.63 -1.23
C SER A 130 -3.38 -37.20 -1.40
N CYS A 131 -3.89 -36.31 -0.54
CA CYS A 131 -5.24 -35.74 -0.62
C CYS A 131 -5.48 -34.91 -1.88
N CYS A 132 -4.45 -34.21 -2.37
CA CYS A 132 -4.56 -33.27 -3.49
C CYS A 132 -3.39 -33.34 -4.49
N GLY A 133 -2.42 -34.24 -4.29
CA GLY A 133 -1.26 -34.48 -5.18
C GLY A 133 -0.39 -35.64 -4.70
N SER A 134 0.45 -36.22 -5.57
CA SER A 134 1.18 -37.47 -5.32
C SER A 134 2.15 -37.45 -4.11
N GLY A 135 1.76 -38.12 -3.02
CA GLY A 135 2.63 -38.99 -2.20
C GLY A 135 3.73 -38.41 -1.29
N ASP A 136 4.22 -37.19 -1.47
CA ASP A 136 5.35 -36.63 -0.69
C ASP A 136 5.01 -35.21 -0.17
N PRO A 137 5.62 -34.63 0.88
CA PRO A 137 5.36 -33.25 1.29
C PRO A 137 6.05 -32.31 0.28
N THR A 138 5.38 -32.15 -0.86
CA THR A 138 5.86 -31.57 -2.12
C THR A 138 6.38 -30.16 -1.93
N ARG A 139 7.66 -29.97 -2.23
CA ARG A 139 8.28 -28.64 -2.34
C ARG A 139 7.49 -27.75 -3.29
N THR A 140 7.32 -26.50 -2.90
CA THR A 140 6.69 -25.46 -3.72
C THR A 140 7.65 -25.02 -4.84
N ALA A 141 7.17 -24.24 -5.82
CA ALA A 141 8.01 -23.70 -6.90
C ALA A 141 9.27 -22.95 -6.42
N ILE A 142 9.25 -22.37 -5.21
CA ILE A 142 10.44 -21.71 -4.62
C ILE A 142 11.26 -22.59 -3.66
N GLY A 143 10.95 -23.89 -3.60
CA GLY A 143 11.67 -24.88 -2.79
C GLY A 143 11.27 -24.92 -1.31
N MET A 144 10.20 -24.22 -0.91
CA MET A 144 9.69 -24.26 0.47
C MET A 144 8.83 -25.51 0.69
N ARG A 145 8.68 -25.93 1.95
CA ARG A 145 7.69 -26.98 2.29
C ARG A 145 6.29 -26.39 2.09
N ALA A 146 5.45 -27.09 1.34
CA ALA A 146 4.04 -26.71 1.22
C ALA A 146 3.36 -26.83 2.59
N GLY A 147 2.48 -25.87 2.89
CA GLY A 147 1.77 -25.76 4.15
C GLY A 147 1.15 -24.38 4.32
N HIS A 148 0.43 -24.17 5.42
CA HIS A 148 -0.21 -22.89 5.70
C HIS A 148 0.80 -21.73 5.66
N GLY A 149 0.45 -20.66 4.95
CA GLY A 149 1.34 -19.53 4.69
C GLY A 149 2.02 -19.57 3.32
N ILE A 150 1.70 -20.53 2.46
CA ILE A 150 2.09 -20.52 1.05
C ILE A 150 0.86 -20.33 0.16
N ALA A 151 0.98 -19.47 -0.85
CA ALA A 151 0.01 -19.33 -1.92
C ALA A 151 0.63 -19.68 -3.27
N ALA A 152 -0.12 -20.40 -4.10
CA ALA A 152 0.16 -20.54 -5.52
C ALA A 152 -0.43 -19.35 -6.29
N VAL A 153 0.36 -18.73 -7.15
CA VAL A 153 -0.03 -17.54 -7.91
C VAL A 153 0.36 -17.66 -9.39
N ASP A 154 -0.16 -16.74 -10.21
CA ASP A 154 0.41 -16.47 -11.53
C ASP A 154 1.55 -15.45 -11.40
N PRO A 155 2.82 -15.81 -11.70
CA PRO A 155 3.97 -14.91 -11.59
C PRO A 155 3.86 -13.62 -12.41
N ARG A 156 3.01 -13.61 -13.45
CA ARG A 156 2.75 -12.43 -14.29
C ARG A 156 1.87 -11.39 -13.58
N VAL A 157 1.11 -11.80 -12.57
CA VAL A 157 0.23 -10.94 -11.77
C VAL A 157 0.84 -10.63 -10.41
N ILE A 158 1.38 -11.64 -9.73
CA ILE A 158 2.05 -11.52 -8.43
C ILE A 158 3.40 -12.21 -8.55
N LYS A 159 4.50 -11.46 -8.38
CA LYS A 159 5.86 -12.02 -8.46
C LYS A 159 6.07 -13.08 -7.37
N MET A 160 6.91 -14.07 -7.67
CA MET A 160 7.31 -15.07 -6.67
C MET A 160 8.06 -14.40 -5.51
N ARG A 161 7.97 -15.01 -4.32
CA ARG A 161 8.51 -14.51 -3.03
C ARG A 161 7.87 -13.23 -2.50
N THR A 162 6.86 -12.68 -3.19
CA THR A 162 6.08 -11.55 -2.68
C THR A 162 5.33 -11.94 -1.40
N MET A 163 5.36 -11.04 -0.42
CA MET A 163 4.59 -11.18 0.81
C MET A 163 3.15 -10.74 0.56
N LEU A 164 2.20 -11.51 1.06
CA LEU A 164 0.77 -11.30 0.86
C LEU A 164 0.06 -11.31 2.21
N PHE A 165 -0.96 -10.49 2.33
CA PHE A 165 -2.00 -10.70 3.33
C PHE A 165 -3.33 -10.95 2.62
N ILE A 166 -3.93 -12.12 2.85
CA ILE A 166 -5.18 -12.53 2.24
C ILE A 166 -6.28 -12.48 3.29
N GLU A 167 -7.32 -11.69 3.07
CA GLU A 167 -8.42 -11.58 4.01
C GLU A 167 -9.12 -12.93 4.22
N GLY A 168 -9.26 -13.34 5.49
CA GLY A 168 -9.85 -14.62 5.86
C GLY A 168 -8.90 -15.82 5.79
N TYR A 169 -7.65 -15.64 5.38
CA TYR A 169 -6.61 -16.68 5.39
C TYR A 169 -5.37 -16.26 6.18
N GLY A 170 -4.89 -15.03 5.94
CA GLY A 170 -3.77 -14.43 6.66
C GLY A 170 -2.56 -14.20 5.79
N PHE A 171 -1.41 -14.14 6.44
CA PHE A 171 -0.15 -13.91 5.76
C PHE A 171 0.24 -15.12 4.92
N ALA A 172 0.69 -14.87 3.69
CA ALA A 172 1.25 -15.89 2.83
C ALA A 172 2.45 -15.36 2.06
N ILE A 173 3.30 -16.28 1.61
CA ILE A 173 4.32 -16.03 0.60
C ILE A 173 3.78 -16.55 -0.74
N ALA A 174 3.94 -15.76 -1.80
CA ALA A 174 3.80 -16.22 -3.18
C ALA A 174 4.91 -17.24 -3.48
N GLY A 175 4.69 -18.48 -3.06
CA GLY A 175 5.72 -19.52 -2.98
C GLY A 175 5.53 -20.65 -3.96
N ASP A 176 4.38 -20.71 -4.63
CA ASP A 176 4.09 -21.79 -5.56
C ASP A 176 3.44 -21.32 -6.86
N THR A 177 3.31 -22.24 -7.81
CA THR A 177 2.59 -22.03 -9.07
C THR A 177 1.75 -23.25 -9.40
N GLY A 178 0.73 -23.10 -10.24
CA GLY A 178 -0.07 -24.23 -10.72
C GLY A 178 -0.51 -24.04 -12.16
N GLY A 179 -0.68 -25.14 -12.89
CA GLY A 179 -1.15 -25.11 -14.29
C GLY A 179 -2.48 -24.37 -14.46
N ALA A 180 -3.40 -24.55 -13.51
CA ALA A 180 -4.71 -23.90 -13.49
C ALA A 180 -4.74 -22.50 -12.81
N ILE A 181 -3.63 -22.09 -12.18
CA ILE A 181 -3.51 -20.82 -11.46
C ILE A 181 -2.96 -19.77 -12.43
N LYS A 182 -3.87 -19.14 -13.17
CA LYS A 182 -3.59 -18.13 -14.20
C LYS A 182 -4.44 -16.88 -14.00
N GLY A 183 -3.86 -15.71 -14.25
CA GLY A 183 -4.50 -14.41 -14.06
C GLY A 183 -4.81 -14.13 -12.60
N ASN A 184 -6.00 -13.56 -12.33
CA ASN A 184 -6.47 -13.23 -10.98
C ASN A 184 -7.02 -14.47 -10.23
N ARG A 185 -6.27 -15.58 -10.27
CA ARG A 185 -6.53 -16.80 -9.49
C ARG A 185 -5.41 -17.02 -8.48
N ILE A 186 -5.78 -17.54 -7.32
CA ILE A 186 -4.85 -17.84 -6.24
C ILE A 186 -5.24 -19.17 -5.60
N ASP A 187 -4.28 -20.03 -5.28
CA ASP A 187 -4.54 -21.26 -4.54
C ASP A 187 -3.88 -21.16 -3.16
N LEU A 188 -4.66 -21.30 -2.10
CA LEU A 188 -4.19 -21.11 -0.74
C LEU A 188 -3.87 -22.47 -0.12
N CYS A 189 -2.63 -22.65 0.34
CA CYS A 189 -2.23 -23.92 0.95
C CYS A 189 -2.75 -24.00 2.38
N PHE A 190 -3.46 -25.06 2.73
CA PHE A 190 -3.84 -25.35 4.11
C PHE A 190 -2.99 -26.49 4.67
N GLN A 191 -2.96 -26.62 5.99
CA GLN A 191 -2.21 -27.72 6.62
C GLN A 191 -2.94 -29.05 6.42
N THR A 192 -4.28 -29.03 6.41
CA THR A 192 -5.11 -30.23 6.30
C THR A 192 -6.12 -30.14 5.17
N HIS A 193 -6.52 -31.30 4.63
CA HIS A 193 -7.57 -31.37 3.61
C HIS A 193 -8.91 -30.84 4.11
N THR A 194 -9.25 -31.12 5.37
CA THR A 194 -10.49 -30.67 5.99
C THR A 194 -10.59 -29.14 6.03
N GLU A 195 -9.49 -28.45 6.33
CA GLU A 195 -9.46 -26.98 6.30
C GLU A 195 -9.61 -26.44 4.89
N ALA A 196 -8.95 -27.06 3.90
CA ALA A 196 -9.08 -26.67 2.49
C ALA A 196 -10.53 -26.80 2.00
N LEU A 197 -11.21 -27.92 2.33
CA LEU A 197 -12.62 -28.12 1.98
C LEU A 197 -13.53 -27.10 2.66
N LYS A 198 -13.31 -26.81 3.95
CA LYS A 198 -14.06 -25.78 4.68
C LYS A 198 -13.87 -24.39 4.07
N PHE A 199 -12.68 -24.10 3.55
CA PHE A 199 -12.43 -22.85 2.85
C PHE A 199 -13.14 -22.80 1.49
N GLY A 200 -13.11 -23.88 0.71
CA GLY A 200 -13.79 -23.96 -0.59
C GLY A 200 -13.28 -22.93 -1.60
N ARG A 201 -14.15 -22.50 -2.52
CA ARG A 201 -13.82 -21.48 -3.54
C ARG A 201 -14.57 -20.19 -3.27
N ARG A 202 -13.85 -19.06 -3.27
CA ARG A 202 -14.43 -17.74 -2.98
C ARG A 202 -13.58 -16.61 -3.54
N ASN A 203 -14.16 -15.43 -3.71
CA ASN A 203 -13.36 -14.24 -3.98
C ASN A 203 -12.72 -13.74 -2.68
N VAL A 204 -11.46 -13.35 -2.75
CA VAL A 204 -10.72 -12.77 -1.62
C VAL A 204 -10.02 -11.49 -2.03
N ARG A 205 -9.84 -10.58 -1.07
CA ARG A 205 -8.95 -9.42 -1.25
C ARG A 205 -7.54 -9.83 -0.83
N VAL A 206 -6.60 -9.66 -1.76
CA VAL A 206 -5.18 -9.95 -1.59
C VAL A 206 -4.44 -8.62 -1.50
N HIS A 207 -3.82 -8.38 -0.36
CA HIS A 207 -2.95 -7.23 -0.14
C HIS A 207 -1.51 -7.65 -0.48
N ILE A 208 -0.96 -7.04 -1.52
CA ILE A 208 0.43 -7.23 -1.94
C ILE A 208 1.29 -6.32 -1.10
N LEU A 209 2.26 -6.92 -0.40
CA LEU A 209 3.11 -6.28 0.58
C LEU A 209 4.56 -6.23 0.07
N GLY A 210 5.28 -5.18 0.44
CA GLY A 210 6.73 -5.08 0.22
C GLY A 210 7.38 -4.01 1.06
#